data_AF-A0AAV5YHU8-F1
#
_entry.id   AF-A0AAV5YHU8-F1
#
_cell.length_a   1.000
_cell.length_b   1.000
_cell.length_c   1.000
_cell.angle_alpha   90.00
_cell.angle_beta   90.00
_cell.angle_gamma   90.00
#
_symmetry.space_group_name_H-M   'P 1'
#
loop_
_entity.id
_entity.type
_entity.pdbx_description
1 polymer ?
#
loop_
_entity_poly.entity_id
_entity_poly.type
_entity_poly.pdbx_seq_one_letter_code
_entity_poly.pdbx_strand_id
1 'polypeptide(L)'
;MHTDRWKILLAATALFATAGCASSDEWQTWREHPTHFASGDHLFFSTRNGEGSAPRVTRQDIAMARDQGWWGKPITVDQGQILER
;
A
#
# COMPACT_ATOMS: atom_id res chain seq x y z
N MET A 1 -35.85 20.26 -11.53
CA MET A 1 -34.95 21.03 -10.63
C MET A 1 -34.82 20.43 -9.23
N HIS A 2 -35.88 20.27 -8.42
CA HIS A 2 -35.76 19.70 -7.06
C HIS A 2 -35.37 18.21 -7.09
N THR A 3 -35.99 17.42 -7.98
CA THR A 3 -35.74 15.99 -8.15
C THR A 3 -34.34 15.68 -8.69
N ASP A 4 -33.77 16.55 -9.52
CA ASP A 4 -32.44 16.37 -10.11
C ASP A 4 -31.35 16.62 -9.07
N ARG A 5 -31.52 17.64 -8.22
CA ARG A 5 -30.62 17.94 -7.10
C ARG A 5 -30.62 16.81 -6.07
N TRP A 6 -31.78 16.22 -5.80
CA TRP A 6 -31.91 15.06 -4.91
C TRP A 6 -31.17 13.82 -5.43
N LYS A 7 -31.32 13.52 -6.73
CA LYS A 7 -30.59 12.42 -7.38
C LYS A 7 -29.08 12.63 -7.37
N ILE A 8 -28.61 13.86 -7.61
CA ILE A 8 -27.19 14.22 -7.53
C ILE A 8 -26.67 14.06 -6.10
N LEU A 9 -27.42 14.50 -5.09
CA LEU A 9 -27.06 14.34 -3.68
C LEU A 9 -26.99 12.86 -3.25
N LEU A 10 -27.94 12.04 -3.71
CA LEU A 10 -27.93 10.61 -3.45
C LEU A 10 -26.73 9.91 -4.12
N ALA A 11 -26.45 10.25 -5.39
CA ALA A 11 -25.31 9.70 -6.10
C ALA A 11 -23.98 10.11 -5.44
N ALA A 12 -23.84 11.38 -5.04
CA ALA A 12 -22.66 11.86 -4.33
C ALA A 12 -22.49 11.15 -2.98
N THR A 13 -23.56 11.00 -2.20
CA THR A 13 -23.52 10.28 -0.92
C THR A 13 -23.13 8.82 -1.11
N ALA A 14 -23.67 8.15 -2.13
CA ALA A 14 -23.32 6.77 -2.44
C ALA A 14 -21.85 6.63 -2.84
N LEU A 15 -21.34 7.55 -3.68
CA LEU A 15 -19.91 7.63 -4.03
C LEU A 15 -19.03 7.88 -2.81
N PHE A 16 -19.39 8.82 -1.92
CA PHE A 16 -18.61 9.08 -0.71
C PHE A 16 -18.63 7.89 0.26
N ALA A 17 -19.74 7.17 0.36
CA ALA A 17 -19.85 5.97 1.20
C ALA A 17 -19.01 4.81 0.69
N THR A 18 -18.71 4.75 -0.62
CA THR A 18 -17.89 3.69 -1.22
C THR A 18 -16.44 4.12 -1.48
N ALA A 19 -16.11 5.41 -1.42
CA ALA A 19 -14.82 5.94 -1.87
C ALA A 19 -13.68 5.97 -0.82
N GLY A 20 -13.79 5.30 0.33
CA GLY A 20 -12.69 5.36 1.30
C GLY A 20 -12.76 4.34 2.42
N CYS A 21 -12.51 3.07 2.11
CA CYS A 21 -12.30 2.02 3.12
C CYS A 21 -10.84 1.94 3.57
N ALA A 22 -10.16 3.07 3.76
CA ALA A 22 -8.87 3.08 4.46
C ALA A 22 -9.14 3.28 5.96
N SER A 23 -8.63 2.35 6.76
CA SER A 23 -8.63 2.41 8.23
C SER A 23 -7.91 3.66 8.75
N SER A 24 -8.15 4.01 10.02
CA SER A 24 -7.44 5.10 10.68
C SER A 24 -5.92 4.97 10.59
N ASP A 25 -5.42 3.73 10.67
CA ASP A 25 -4.00 3.41 10.68
C ASP A 25 -3.39 3.55 9.29
N GLU A 26 -4.12 3.16 8.24
CA GLU A 26 -3.71 3.40 6.85
C GLU A 26 -3.65 4.90 6.56
N TRP A 27 -4.63 5.68 7.04
CA TRP A 27 -4.61 7.14 6.93
C TRP A 27 -3.47 7.80 7.70
N GLN A 28 -3.11 7.27 8.87
CA GLN A 28 -1.95 7.74 9.63
C GLN A 28 -0.64 7.43 8.91
N THR A 29 -0.47 6.18 8.47
CA THR A 29 0.71 5.74 7.74
C THR A 29 0.94 6.60 6.50
N TRP A 30 -0.11 6.88 5.73
CA TRP A 30 -0.01 7.75 4.56
C TRP A 30 0.40 9.18 4.89
N ARG A 31 -0.13 9.77 5.97
CA ARG A 31 0.26 11.14 6.41
C ARG A 31 1.74 11.22 6.79
N GLU A 32 2.27 10.16 7.38
CA GLU A 32 3.69 10.04 7.72
C GLU A 32 4.56 9.79 6.47
N HIS A 33 3.98 9.25 5.39
CA HIS A 33 4.67 8.86 4.16
C HIS A 33 3.88 9.28 2.90
N PRO A 34 3.92 10.57 2.50
CA PRO A 34 3.05 11.09 1.44
C PRO A 34 3.35 10.52 0.04
N THR A 35 4.53 9.94 -0.16
CA THR A 35 4.94 9.27 -1.40
C THR A 35 4.59 7.79 -1.36
N HIS A 36 3.73 7.32 -2.27
CA HIS A 36 3.24 5.92 -2.31
C HIS A 36 4.34 4.84 -2.20
N PHE A 37 5.53 5.11 -2.73
CA PHE A 37 6.73 4.34 -2.45
C PHE A 37 7.83 5.27 -1.92
N ALA A 38 8.60 4.77 -0.97
CA ALA A 38 9.81 5.46 -0.46
C ALA A 38 10.86 5.69 -1.57
N SER A 39 10.94 4.80 -2.56
CA SER A 39 11.92 4.87 -3.66
C SER A 39 11.48 4.03 -4.87
N GLY A 40 12.27 4.10 -5.97
CA GLY A 40 12.12 3.20 -7.12
C GLY A 40 12.43 1.72 -6.79
N ASP A 41 13.37 1.46 -5.90
CA ASP A 41 13.67 0.10 -5.44
C ASP A 41 12.52 -0.49 -4.64
N HIS A 42 11.86 0.33 -3.81
CA HIS A 42 10.65 -0.06 -3.10
C HIS A 42 9.54 -0.43 -4.09
N LEU A 43 9.31 0.39 -5.13
CA LEU A 43 8.35 0.06 -6.19
C LEU A 43 8.69 -1.29 -6.87
N PHE A 44 9.95 -1.49 -7.27
CA PHE A 44 10.36 -2.73 -7.93
C PHE A 44 10.19 -3.96 -7.02
N PHE A 45 10.54 -3.83 -5.74
CA PHE A 45 10.31 -4.88 -4.76
C PHE A 45 8.82 -5.20 -4.59
N SER A 46 7.97 -4.18 -4.45
CA SER A 46 6.52 -4.35 -4.25
C SER A 46 5.81 -4.96 -5.44
N THR A 47 6.21 -4.61 -6.67
CA THR A 47 5.66 -5.24 -7.89
C THR A 47 6.05 -6.71 -8.01
N ARG A 48 7.27 -7.08 -7.58
CA ARG A 48 7.77 -8.46 -7.61
C ARG A 48 7.20 -9.35 -6.51
N ASN A 49 6.86 -8.78 -5.36
CA ASN A 49 6.40 -9.49 -4.16
C ASN A 49 4.95 -9.12 -3.78
N GLY A 50 4.13 -8.72 -4.76
CA GLY A 50 2.75 -8.32 -4.54
C GLY A 50 1.87 -9.45 -3.96
N GLU A 51 0.69 -9.08 -3.45
CA GLU A 51 -0.25 -10.04 -2.88
C GLU A 51 -0.60 -11.18 -3.84
N GLY A 52 -0.68 -12.40 -3.33
CA GLY A 52 -0.96 -13.61 -4.11
C GLY A 52 0.25 -14.19 -4.84
N SER A 53 1.42 -13.54 -4.81
CA SER A 53 2.68 -14.10 -5.30
C SER A 53 3.44 -14.81 -4.18
N ALA A 54 4.30 -15.77 -4.55
CA ALA A 54 5.29 -16.33 -3.62
C ALA A 54 6.44 -15.32 -3.45
N PRO A 55 6.67 -14.78 -2.24
CA PRO A 55 7.72 -13.78 -2.03
C PRO A 55 9.11 -14.35 -2.35
N ARG A 56 9.96 -13.52 -2.95
CA ARG A 56 11.33 -13.85 -3.32
C ARG A 56 12.32 -12.91 -2.63
N VAL A 57 12.27 -12.83 -1.31
CA VAL A 57 13.08 -11.85 -0.55
C VAL A 57 14.56 -12.25 -0.50
N THR A 58 15.47 -11.31 -0.75
CA THR A 58 16.93 -11.49 -0.56
C THR A 58 17.42 -10.80 0.72
N ARG A 59 18.64 -11.14 1.17
CA ARG A 59 19.34 -10.38 2.23
C ARG A 59 19.55 -8.91 1.85
N GLN A 60 19.88 -8.64 0.59
CA GLN A 60 20.04 -7.29 0.07
C GLN A 60 18.73 -6.48 0.16
N ASP A 61 17.58 -7.08 -0.17
CA ASP A 61 16.27 -6.43 -0.05
C ASP A 61 16.02 -5.94 1.38
N ILE A 62 16.36 -6.76 2.39
CA ILE A 62 16.19 -6.40 3.81
C ILE A 62 17.10 -5.23 4.20
N ALA A 63 18.37 -5.26 3.77
CA ALA A 63 19.30 -4.17 4.04
C ALA A 63 18.82 -2.85 3.40
N MET A 64 18.34 -2.93 2.15
CA MET A 64 17.82 -1.81 1.38
C MET A 64 16.53 -1.24 1.97
N ALA A 65 15.59 -2.09 2.38
CA ALA A 65 14.36 -1.68 3.04
C ALA A 65 14.63 -0.91 4.35
N ARG A 66 15.63 -1.36 5.12
CA ARG A 66 16.07 -0.67 6.34
C ARG A 66 16.72 0.68 6.04
N ASP A 67 17.59 0.74 5.04
CA ASP A 67 18.31 1.96 4.66
C ASP A 67 17.38 3.04 4.12
N GLN A 68 16.42 2.64 3.28
CA GLN A 68 15.48 3.54 2.62
C GLN A 68 14.20 3.81 3.43
N GLY A 69 14.05 3.20 4.60
CA GLY A 69 12.87 3.38 5.45
C GLY A 69 11.57 3.00 4.75
N TRP A 70 11.51 1.80 4.14
CA TRP A 70 10.30 1.34 3.47
C TRP A 70 9.13 1.20 4.46
N TRP A 71 7.94 1.54 3.99
CA TRP A 71 6.71 1.58 4.77
C TRP A 71 5.60 0.81 4.06
N GLY A 72 4.53 0.45 4.78
CA GLY A 72 3.36 -0.24 4.22
C GLY A 72 3.13 -1.62 4.83
N LYS A 73 2.36 -2.47 4.13
CA LYS A 73 2.03 -3.82 4.59
C LYS A 73 3.29 -4.70 4.64
N PRO A 74 3.59 -5.36 5.77
CA PRO A 74 4.77 -6.20 5.87
C PRO A 74 4.61 -7.49 5.03
N ILE A 75 5.71 -7.94 4.44
CA ILE A 75 5.83 -9.25 3.79
C ILE A 75 6.56 -10.17 4.76
N THR A 76 5.87 -11.19 5.25
CA THR A 76 6.45 -12.19 6.17
C THR A 76 6.99 -13.37 5.39
N VAL A 77 8.25 -13.73 5.63
CA VAL A 77 8.92 -14.91 5.07
C VAL A 77 9.68 -15.64 6.18
N ASP A 78 9.76 -16.97 6.08
CA ASP A 78 10.61 -17.74 6.99
C ASP A 78 12.09 -17.49 6.69
N GLN A 79 12.94 -17.52 7.71
CA GLN A 79 14.38 -17.25 7.54
C GLN A 79 15.05 -18.17 6.50
N GLY A 80 14.62 -19.43 6.42
CA GLY A 80 15.15 -20.39 5.42
C GLY A 80 14.71 -20.13 3.97
N GLN A 81 13.75 -19.22 3.75
CA GLN A 81 13.26 -18.83 2.43
C GLN A 81 13.96 -17.55 1.90
N ILE A 82 14.76 -16.90 2.74
CA ILE A 82 15.51 -15.71 2.35
C ILE A 82 16.67 -16.13 1.45
N LEU A 83 16.71 -15.57 0.25
CA LEU A 83 17.72 -15.87 -0.74
C LEU A 83 19.03 -15.16 -0.41
N GLU A 84 20.13 -15.90 -0.46
CA GLU A 84 21.49 -15.36 -0.34
C GLU A 84 21.90 -14.79 -1.71
N ARG A 85 21.92 -13.47 -1.83
CA ARG A 85 22.36 -12.75 -3.03
C ARG A 85 22.79 -11.33 -2.68
#